data_AF-A0A0B6YT51-F1
#
_entry.id   AF-A0A0B6YT51-F1
#
_cell.length_a   1.000
_cell.length_b   1.000
_cell.length_c   1.000
_cell.angle_alpha   90.00
_cell.angle_beta   90.00
_cell.angle_gamma   90.00
#
_symmetry.space_group_name_H-M   'P 1'
#
loop_
_entity.id
_entity.type
_entity.pdbx_description
1 polymer ?
#
loop_
_entity_poly.entity_id
_entity_poly.type
_entity_poly.pdbx_seq_one_letter_code
_entity_poly.pdbx_strand_id
1 'polypeptide(L)'
;MLLSLIWIFTQLLLQIRGQTWHEFEGHCYTILSVKNNFDTCKYSCQQYGAYILELEAELELQFVRTLIDGSTDQYWVGLDFNNSTQKFYWDRDGQEPLSSMWMTSEPNLSGRCVRLATEAQAGTSSGANTFLLGDHYCTSSYRVICEKNVDMMEAVNYREIITSAANRCPMVTYPTRSKLHCARNCSKNKFCIGFQYNDRTQACTPYRFTTSCATPQISPLSMYIMEYARC
;
A
#
# COMPACT_ATOMS: atom_id res chain seq x y z
N MET A 1 3.84 30.32 -19.85
CA MET A 1 3.02 29.82 -18.72
C MET A 1 2.33 28.49 -19.01
N LEU A 2 1.59 28.31 -20.11
CA LEU A 2 0.95 27.02 -20.42
C LEU A 2 1.96 25.88 -20.69
N LEU A 3 3.05 26.15 -21.42
CA LEU A 3 4.09 25.15 -21.69
C LEU A 3 4.86 24.74 -20.43
N SER A 4 5.08 25.66 -19.48
CA SER A 4 5.71 25.35 -18.19
C SER A 4 4.79 24.53 -17.28
N LEU A 5 3.47 24.80 -17.29
CA LEU A 5 2.50 24.02 -16.54
C LEU A 5 2.34 22.60 -17.11
N ILE A 6 2.29 22.45 -18.43
CA ILE A 6 2.27 21.14 -19.10
C ILE A 6 3.56 20.36 -18.78
N TRP A 7 4.72 21.01 -18.81
CA TRP A 7 5.99 20.37 -18.47
C TRP A 7 6.04 19.91 -17.00
N ILE A 8 5.62 20.75 -16.05
CA ILE A 8 5.47 20.38 -14.63
C ILE A 8 4.48 19.23 -14.47
N PHE A 9 3.33 19.27 -15.15
CA PHE A 9 2.34 18.20 -15.09
C PHE A 9 2.89 16.88 -15.64
N THR A 10 3.64 16.92 -16.74
CA THR A 10 4.29 15.72 -17.28
C THR A 10 5.39 15.17 -16.37
N GLN A 11 6.16 16.03 -15.70
CA GLN A 11 7.16 15.61 -14.71
C GLN A 11 6.50 15.01 -13.45
N LEU A 12 5.42 15.62 -12.96
CA LEU A 12 4.65 15.11 -11.82
C LEU A 12 4.04 13.73 -12.16
N LEU A 13 3.46 13.58 -13.35
CA LEU A 13 2.93 12.29 -13.83
C LEU A 13 4.01 11.22 -14.02
N LEU A 14 5.22 11.60 -14.46
CA LEU A 14 6.37 10.69 -14.55
C LEU A 14 6.86 10.24 -13.17
N GLN A 15 6.88 11.16 -12.20
CA GLN A 15 7.26 10.85 -10.82
C GLN A 15 6.21 9.94 -10.13
N ILE A 16 4.93 10.10 -10.47
CA ILE A 16 3.84 9.21 -10.01
C ILE A 16 4.00 7.77 -10.53
N ARG A 17 4.54 7.59 -11.75
CA ARG A 17 4.69 6.29 -12.41
C ARG A 17 6.01 5.56 -12.12
N GLY A 18 6.95 6.20 -11.42
CA GLY A 18 8.28 5.65 -11.14
C GLY A 18 8.47 5.06 -9.75
N GLN A 19 7.44 5.04 -8.90
CA GLN A 19 7.57 4.53 -7.54
C GLN A 19 7.40 3.01 -7.48
N THR A 20 8.33 2.35 -6.80
CA THR A 20 8.22 0.94 -6.43
C THR A 20 7.35 0.83 -5.20
N TRP A 21 6.34 -0.02 -5.27
CA TRP A 21 5.49 -0.35 -4.13
C TRP A 21 5.70 -1.80 -3.69
N HIS A 22 5.46 -2.06 -2.41
CA HIS A 22 5.64 -3.35 -1.77
C HIS A 22 4.35 -3.77 -1.07
N GLU A 23 3.90 -5.01 -1.24
CA GLU A 23 2.68 -5.52 -0.61
C GLU A 23 2.97 -6.25 0.70
N PHE A 24 2.10 -5.99 1.68
CA PHE A 24 2.05 -6.74 2.93
C PHE A 24 0.63 -6.70 3.51
N GLU A 25 0.07 -7.87 3.81
CA GLU A 25 -1.24 -8.07 4.45
C GLU A 25 -2.42 -7.29 3.82
N GLY A 26 -2.40 -7.10 2.49
CA GLY A 26 -3.48 -6.38 1.79
C GLY A 26 -3.29 -4.86 1.71
N HIS A 27 -2.12 -4.37 2.11
CA HIS A 27 -1.69 -2.99 2.03
C HIS A 27 -0.46 -2.84 1.13
N CYS A 28 -0.27 -1.64 0.60
CA CYS A 28 0.77 -1.27 -0.34
C CYS A 28 1.59 -0.11 0.17
N TYR A 29 2.91 -0.29 0.20
CA TYR A 29 3.85 0.62 0.83
C TYR A 29 4.87 1.13 -0.17
N THR A 30 5.17 2.43 -0.15
CA THR A 30 6.27 2.99 -0.94
C THR A 30 7.03 4.04 -0.14
N ILE A 31 8.33 4.17 -0.42
CA ILE A 31 9.19 5.17 0.21
C ILE A 31 9.40 6.31 -0.77
N LEU A 32 8.96 7.51 -0.40
CA LEU A 32 9.27 8.69 -1.21
C LEU A 32 10.70 9.16 -0.93
N SER A 33 11.45 9.44 -2.00
CA SER A 33 12.88 9.76 -1.93
C SER A 33 13.19 11.14 -1.35
N VAL A 34 12.25 12.08 -1.46
CA VAL A 34 12.43 13.48 -1.04
C VAL A 34 12.16 13.63 0.44
N LYS A 35 13.13 14.20 1.17
CA LYS A 35 12.94 14.59 2.57
C LYS A 35 12.16 15.88 2.69
N ASN A 36 11.19 15.93 3.59
CA ASN A 36 10.42 17.14 3.85
C ASN A 36 9.87 17.17 5.29
N ASN A 37 9.21 18.27 5.65
CA ASN A 37 8.45 18.37 6.89
C ASN A 37 7.23 17.46 6.87
N PHE A 38 6.69 17.19 8.07
CA PHE A 38 5.61 16.22 8.27
C PHE A 38 4.40 16.50 7.37
N ASP A 39 3.90 17.74 7.35
CA ASP A 39 2.71 18.13 6.58
C ASP A 39 2.93 17.94 5.07
N THR A 40 4.10 18.34 4.57
CA THR A 40 4.45 18.19 3.15
C THR A 40 4.58 16.72 2.76
N CYS A 41 5.12 15.89 3.64
CA CYS A 41 5.20 14.44 3.47
C CYS A 41 3.82 13.78 3.50
N LYS A 42 2.95 14.15 4.46
CA LYS A 42 1.54 13.69 4.53
C LYS A 42 0.79 14.04 3.25
N TYR A 43 0.93 15.28 2.76
CA TYR A 43 0.36 15.72 1.48
C TYR A 43 0.95 14.98 0.27
N SER A 44 2.25 14.69 0.28
CA SER A 44 2.91 13.96 -0.81
C SER A 44 2.32 12.57 -0.98
N CYS A 45 2.06 11.83 0.10
CA CYS A 45 1.38 10.52 0.00
C CYS A 45 -0.01 10.63 -0.65
N GLN A 46 -0.77 11.67 -0.34
CA GLN A 46 -2.09 11.91 -0.92
C GLN A 46 -2.03 12.10 -2.45
N GLN A 47 -0.95 12.69 -2.98
CA GLN A 47 -0.76 12.82 -4.44
C GLN A 47 -0.61 11.46 -5.16
N TYR A 48 -0.30 10.40 -4.43
CA TYR A 48 -0.22 9.02 -4.94
C TYR A 48 -1.48 8.19 -4.64
N GLY A 49 -2.57 8.84 -4.17
CA GLY A 49 -3.77 8.15 -3.72
C GLY A 49 -3.51 7.26 -2.50
N ALA A 50 -2.52 7.63 -1.69
CA ALA A 50 -2.11 6.94 -0.48
C ALA A 50 -2.21 7.89 0.72
N TYR A 51 -1.96 7.36 1.90
CA TYR A 51 -1.85 8.13 3.14
C TYR A 51 -0.46 7.88 3.74
N ILE A 52 -0.10 8.67 4.74
CA ILE A 52 1.15 8.47 5.48
C ILE A 52 1.03 7.21 6.34
N LEU A 53 2.09 6.41 6.43
CA LEU A 53 2.12 5.14 7.18
C LEU A 53 1.51 5.27 8.58
N GLU A 54 0.59 4.37 8.94
CA GLU A 54 0.11 4.16 10.31
C GLU A 54 0.36 2.70 10.68
N LEU A 55 0.92 2.43 11.86
CA LEU A 55 1.31 1.07 12.25
C LEU A 55 0.24 0.45 13.13
N GLU A 56 -0.64 -0.34 12.54
CA GLU A 56 -1.79 -0.97 13.21
C GLU A 56 -1.36 -2.24 13.98
N ALA A 57 -0.23 -2.85 13.61
CA ALA A 57 0.29 -4.05 14.26
C ALA A 57 1.83 -4.14 14.30
N GLU A 58 2.38 -4.90 15.25
CA GLU A 58 3.83 -5.15 15.35
C GLU A 58 4.39 -5.89 14.12
N LEU A 59 3.58 -6.74 13.48
CA LEU A 59 3.96 -7.42 12.23
C LEU A 59 4.16 -6.43 11.08
N GLU A 60 3.34 -5.39 11.02
CA GLU A 60 3.48 -4.32 10.03
C GLU A 60 4.77 -3.53 10.26
N LEU A 61 5.09 -3.20 11.52
CA LEU A 61 6.37 -2.55 11.86
C LEU A 61 7.57 -3.44 11.48
N GLN A 62 7.48 -4.75 11.69
CA GLN A 62 8.53 -5.68 11.24
C GLN A 62 8.69 -5.67 9.73
N PHE A 63 7.59 -5.70 8.97
CA PHE A 63 7.64 -5.59 7.51
C PHE A 63 8.26 -4.26 7.06
N VAL A 64 7.81 -3.13 7.63
CA VAL A 64 8.35 -1.80 7.33
C VAL A 64 9.85 -1.74 7.59
N ARG A 65 10.33 -2.34 8.69
CA ARG A 65 11.78 -2.45 8.99
C ARG A 65 12.54 -3.15 7.87
N THR A 66 11.97 -4.18 7.23
CA THR A 66 12.62 -4.84 6.08
C THR A 66 12.73 -3.92 4.85
N LEU A 67 11.79 -2.99 4.66
CA LEU A 67 11.82 -2.03 3.56
C LEU A 67 12.90 -0.94 3.75
N ILE A 68 13.21 -0.61 5.00
CA ILE A 68 14.16 0.44 5.36
C ILE A 68 15.46 -0.11 5.96
N ASP A 69 15.69 -1.42 5.85
CA ASP A 69 16.90 -2.06 6.37
C ASP A 69 18.16 -1.47 5.70
N GLY A 70 19.20 -1.26 6.51
CA GLY A 70 20.42 -0.59 6.10
C GLY A 70 20.29 0.90 5.75
N SER A 71 19.09 1.50 5.88
CA SER A 71 18.92 2.93 5.65
C SER A 71 19.60 3.77 6.72
N THR A 72 20.16 4.90 6.29
CA THR A 72 20.67 5.96 7.19
C THR A 72 19.69 7.11 7.37
N ASP A 73 18.53 7.03 6.71
CA ASP A 73 17.46 8.01 6.78
C ASP A 73 16.48 7.69 7.91
N GLN A 74 15.67 8.69 8.26
CA GLN A 74 14.55 8.58 9.20
C GLN A 74 13.25 8.81 8.43
N TYR A 75 12.13 8.33 8.97
CA TYR A 75 10.88 8.24 8.24
C TYR A 75 9.69 8.74 9.05
N TRP A 76 8.91 9.66 8.49
CA TRP A 76 7.68 10.11 9.13
C TRP A 76 6.63 9.00 9.22
N VAL A 77 5.88 9.03 10.33
CA VAL A 77 4.77 8.12 10.65
C VAL A 77 3.55 8.97 11.05
N GLY A 78 2.37 8.56 10.57
CA GLY A 78 1.10 9.28 10.67
C GLY A 78 0.42 9.21 12.03
N LEU A 79 1.04 9.79 13.06
CA LEU A 79 0.42 9.93 14.38
C LEU A 79 -0.09 11.35 14.61
N ASP A 80 -1.28 11.45 15.18
CA ASP A 80 -1.89 12.71 15.60
C ASP A 80 -1.65 12.94 17.09
N PHE A 81 -1.19 14.15 17.44
CA PHE A 81 -0.94 14.55 18.81
C PHE A 81 -2.14 15.28 19.43
N ASN A 82 -2.64 14.76 20.55
CA ASN A 82 -3.71 15.39 21.30
C ASN A 82 -3.14 16.31 22.40
N ASN A 83 -3.34 17.62 22.26
CA ASN A 83 -2.84 18.62 23.22
C ASN A 83 -3.44 18.48 24.63
N SER A 84 -4.67 17.99 24.76
CA SER A 84 -5.36 17.85 26.05
C SER A 84 -4.87 16.66 26.83
N THR A 85 -4.65 15.52 26.16
CA THR A 85 -4.19 14.29 26.81
C THR A 85 -2.67 14.13 26.81
N GLN A 86 -1.95 14.95 26.03
CA GLN A 86 -0.51 14.85 25.78
C GLN A 86 -0.10 13.45 25.26
N LYS A 87 -0.91 12.87 24.37
CA LYS A 87 -0.73 11.52 23.83
C LYS A 87 -0.84 11.50 22.30
N PHE A 88 -0.31 10.45 21.70
CA PHE A 88 -0.33 10.18 20.26
C PHE A 88 -1.36 9.11 19.92
N TYR A 89 -2.07 9.30 18.81
CA TYR A 89 -3.10 8.38 18.34
C TYR A 89 -2.99 8.18 16.82
N TRP A 90 -3.30 6.98 16.36
CA TRP A 90 -3.50 6.73 14.93
C TRP A 90 -4.74 7.45 14.44
N ASP A 91 -4.67 8.05 13.24
CA ASP A 91 -5.77 8.83 12.65
C ASP A 91 -6.95 7.91 12.29
N ARG A 92 -6.67 6.67 11.83
CA ARG A 92 -7.71 5.75 11.36
C ARG A 92 -8.53 5.06 12.45
N ASP A 93 -7.91 4.56 13.51
CA ASP A 93 -8.59 3.77 14.55
C ASP A 93 -8.67 4.47 15.92
N GLY A 94 -7.99 5.61 16.08
CA GLY A 94 -7.96 6.41 17.30
C GLY A 94 -7.26 5.73 18.47
N GLN A 95 -6.51 4.64 18.26
CA GLN A 95 -5.78 3.93 19.31
C GLN A 95 -4.39 4.53 19.54
N GLU A 96 -3.87 4.33 20.74
CA GLU A 96 -2.46 4.66 21.06
C GLU A 96 -1.53 3.58 20.48
N PRO A 97 -0.32 3.93 20.01
CA PRO A 97 0.67 2.95 19.59
C PRO A 97 1.05 2.00 20.72
N LEU A 98 1.36 0.75 20.37
CA LEU A 98 1.85 -0.23 21.33
C LEU A 98 3.14 0.27 21.99
N SER A 99 3.28 0.07 23.30
CA SER A 99 4.48 0.48 24.04
C SER A 99 5.76 -0.16 23.51
N SER A 100 5.67 -1.35 22.89
CA SER A 100 6.79 -2.05 22.24
C SER A 100 7.33 -1.36 20.99
N MET A 101 6.56 -0.47 20.38
CA MET A 101 6.96 0.23 19.15
C MET A 101 7.85 1.45 19.42
N TRP A 102 7.87 1.97 20.65
CA TRP A 102 8.62 3.16 21.02
C TRP A 102 10.08 2.86 21.38
N MET A 103 10.97 3.81 21.12
CA MET A 103 12.31 3.79 21.69
C MET A 103 12.25 3.91 23.22
N THR A 104 13.34 3.51 23.87
CA THR A 104 13.51 3.71 25.30
C THR A 104 13.33 5.20 25.63
N SER A 105 12.43 5.50 26.58
CA SER A 105 12.11 6.86 27.02
C SER A 105 11.35 7.74 26.02
N GLU A 106 10.78 7.17 24.96
CA GLU A 106 9.81 7.84 24.09
C GLU A 106 8.36 7.45 24.44
N PRO A 107 7.36 8.30 24.16
CA PRO A 107 7.52 9.70 23.76
C PRO A 107 8.06 10.57 24.91
N ASN A 108 9.02 11.46 24.61
CA ASN A 108 9.58 12.44 25.56
C ASN A 108 9.01 13.86 25.36
N LEU A 109 8.12 14.05 24.39
CA LEU A 109 7.45 15.30 24.05
C LEU A 109 8.41 16.41 23.58
N SER A 110 9.54 16.04 22.98
CA SER A 110 10.42 16.97 22.23
C SER A 110 9.71 17.62 21.04
N GLY A 111 8.71 16.96 20.47
CA GLY A 111 7.84 17.51 19.44
C GLY A 111 6.48 16.82 19.36
N ARG A 112 5.71 17.17 18.32
CA ARG A 112 4.30 16.76 18.14
C ARG A 112 4.08 15.86 16.92
N CYS A 113 5.16 15.44 16.26
CA CYS A 113 5.14 14.52 15.14
C CYS A 113 6.04 13.33 15.42
N VAL A 114 5.78 12.18 14.82
CA VAL A 114 6.51 10.93 15.14
C VAL A 114 7.24 10.41 13.92
N ARG A 115 8.43 9.88 14.15
CA ARG A 115 9.28 9.27 13.12
C ARG A 115 9.74 7.88 13.55
N LEU A 116 10.03 7.04 12.56
CA LEU A 116 10.87 5.86 12.72
C LEU A 116 12.34 6.26 12.63
N ALA A 117 13.11 5.84 13.62
CA ALA A 117 14.56 5.99 13.64
C ALA A 117 15.21 4.95 14.55
N THR A 118 16.51 4.77 14.39
CA THR A 118 17.34 4.03 15.34
C THR A 118 17.73 4.91 16.53
N GLU A 119 18.08 4.29 17.65
CA GLU A 119 18.58 5.01 18.83
C GLU A 119 19.84 5.82 18.50
N ALA A 120 20.72 5.28 17.63
CA ALA A 120 21.88 5.99 17.11
C ALA A 120 21.51 7.28 16.34
N GLN A 121 20.46 7.24 15.52
CA GLN A 121 19.94 8.42 14.82
C GLN A 121 19.26 9.42 15.77
N ALA A 122 18.72 8.95 16.90
CA ALA A 122 18.11 9.78 17.92
C ALA A 122 19.13 10.36 18.93
N GLY A 123 20.40 9.93 18.87
CA GLY A 123 21.43 10.36 19.81
C GLY A 123 21.27 9.76 21.21
N THR A 124 20.43 8.72 21.35
CA THR A 124 20.22 7.95 22.58
C THR A 124 21.11 6.71 22.49
N SER A 125 22.15 6.62 23.32
CA SER A 125 23.16 5.57 23.17
C SER A 125 22.64 4.18 23.58
N SER A 126 22.33 3.31 22.59
CA SER A 126 22.61 1.87 22.61
C SER A 126 22.56 1.30 21.18
N GLY A 127 23.50 0.43 20.82
CA GLY A 127 23.81 0.00 19.45
C GLY A 127 22.76 -0.84 18.70
N ALA A 128 21.47 -0.72 19.04
CA ALA A 128 20.41 -1.40 18.30
C ALA A 128 20.12 -0.63 16.99
N ASN A 129 20.48 -1.24 15.86
CA ASN A 129 20.12 -0.75 14.53
C ASN A 129 18.65 -1.05 14.19
N THR A 130 17.76 -0.82 15.14
CA THR A 130 16.33 -1.15 15.05
C THR A 130 15.54 0.14 14.95
N PHE A 131 14.74 0.27 13.89
CA PHE A 131 13.84 1.42 13.74
C PHE A 131 12.66 1.31 14.71
N LEU A 132 12.51 2.31 15.57
CA LEU A 132 11.46 2.44 16.57
C LEU A 132 10.86 3.86 16.49
N LEU A 133 9.69 4.05 17.09
CA LEU A 133 9.01 5.33 17.16
C LEU A 133 9.73 6.27 18.13
N GLY A 134 9.86 7.54 17.73
CA GLY A 134 10.23 8.64 18.62
C GLY A 134 9.61 9.93 18.15
N ASP A 135 9.21 10.78 19.09
CA ASP A 135 8.64 12.07 18.74
C ASP A 135 9.72 13.09 18.37
N HIS A 136 9.35 14.07 17.54
CA HIS A 136 10.26 15.11 17.06
C HIS A 136 9.51 16.33 16.50
N TYR A 137 10.23 17.43 16.29
CA TYR A 137 9.69 18.65 15.70
C TYR A 137 9.14 18.40 14.29
N CYS A 138 7.87 18.71 14.05
CA CYS A 138 7.19 18.54 12.76
C CYS A 138 7.87 19.27 11.59
N THR A 139 8.64 20.32 11.87
CA THR A 139 9.41 21.11 10.89
C THR A 139 10.69 20.44 10.43
N SER A 140 11.07 19.31 11.04
CA SER A 140 12.27 18.55 10.65
C SER A 140 12.13 17.96 9.25
N SER A 141 13.23 17.51 8.65
CA SER A 141 13.20 17.00 7.28
C SER A 141 13.56 15.52 7.23
N TYR A 142 12.56 14.68 6.98
CA TYR A 142 12.68 13.22 6.91
C TYR A 142 12.00 12.68 5.66
N ARG A 143 12.34 11.44 5.27
CA ARG A 143 11.59 10.75 4.22
C ARG A 143 10.23 10.33 4.75
N VAL A 144 9.37 9.83 3.88
CA VAL A 144 8.05 9.32 4.27
C VAL A 144 7.78 7.97 3.62
N ILE A 145 7.12 7.12 4.39
CA ILE A 145 6.55 5.88 3.91
C ILE A 145 5.06 6.15 3.70
N CYS A 146 4.58 5.92 2.49
CA CYS A 146 3.18 6.04 2.13
C CYS A 146 2.56 4.65 2.04
N GLU A 147 1.30 4.55 2.46
CA GLU A 147 0.56 3.30 2.57
C GLU A 147 -0.83 3.47 1.92
N LYS A 148 -1.34 2.41 1.27
CA LYS A 148 -2.72 2.34 0.77
C LYS A 148 -3.22 0.90 0.70
N ASN A 149 -4.51 0.70 0.84
CA ASN A 149 -5.13 -0.62 0.61
C ASN A 149 -4.94 -1.07 -0.85
N VAL A 150 -4.74 -2.38 -1.06
CA VAL A 150 -4.66 -3.00 -2.40
C VAL A 150 -5.91 -2.69 -3.24
N ASP A 151 -7.09 -2.60 -2.61
CA ASP A 151 -8.35 -2.27 -3.30
C ASP A 151 -8.40 -0.82 -3.85
N MET A 152 -7.52 0.07 -3.36
CA MET A 152 -7.39 1.45 -3.85
C MET A 152 -6.47 1.57 -5.07
N MET A 153 -5.88 0.46 -5.55
CA MET A 153 -5.09 0.46 -6.77
C MET A 153 -5.97 0.21 -8.00
N GLU A 154 -6.28 1.27 -8.74
CA GLU A 154 -7.04 1.18 -10.00
C GLU A 154 -6.28 0.52 -11.18
N ALA A 155 -5.01 0.10 -10.97
CA ALA A 155 -4.16 -0.52 -11.97
C ALA A 155 -4.37 -2.04 -11.99
N VAL A 156 -5.46 -2.44 -12.64
CA VAL A 156 -5.81 -3.83 -12.84
C VAL A 156 -5.14 -4.35 -14.12
N ASN A 157 -4.09 -5.17 -13.98
CA ASN A 157 -3.45 -5.86 -15.11
C ASN A 157 -3.88 -7.34 -15.17
N TYR A 158 -3.75 -7.96 -16.34
CA TYR A 158 -4.10 -9.36 -16.54
C TYR A 158 -3.30 -9.98 -17.68
N ARG A 159 -2.98 -11.25 -17.54
CA ARG A 159 -2.38 -12.05 -18.62
C ARG A 159 -3.26 -13.23 -18.96
N GLU A 160 -3.25 -13.59 -20.23
CA GLU A 160 -3.88 -14.82 -20.70
C GLU A 160 -3.02 -16.02 -20.32
N ILE A 161 -3.65 -17.05 -19.75
CA ILE A 161 -3.01 -18.33 -19.47
C ILE A 161 -3.85 -19.47 -20.03
N ILE A 162 -3.15 -20.57 -20.33
CA ILE A 162 -3.77 -21.85 -20.66
C ILE A 162 -3.59 -22.75 -19.42
N THR A 163 -4.68 -23.13 -18.76
CA THR A 163 -4.65 -23.94 -17.52
C THR A 163 -5.58 -25.14 -17.61
N SER A 164 -5.36 -26.14 -16.74
CA SER A 164 -6.39 -27.12 -16.45
C SER A 164 -7.58 -26.43 -15.76
N ALA A 165 -8.79 -26.87 -16.08
CA ALA A 165 -10.01 -26.38 -15.45
C ALA A 165 -10.35 -27.10 -14.14
N ALA A 166 -9.45 -27.97 -13.65
CA ALA A 166 -9.63 -28.69 -12.39
C ALA A 166 -9.76 -27.70 -11.23
N ASN A 167 -10.81 -27.85 -10.42
CA ASN A 167 -11.13 -27.01 -9.28
C ASN A 167 -11.34 -25.52 -9.58
N ARG A 168 -11.52 -25.13 -10.85
CA ARG A 168 -11.84 -23.74 -11.25
C ARG A 168 -13.28 -23.71 -11.75
N CYS A 169 -14.19 -23.17 -10.95
CA CYS A 169 -15.60 -23.17 -11.30
C CYS A 169 -16.06 -21.81 -11.81
N PRO A 170 -16.84 -21.77 -12.91
CA PRO A 170 -17.41 -20.53 -13.40
C PRO A 170 -18.41 -19.98 -12.38
N MET A 171 -18.35 -18.67 -12.18
CA MET A 171 -19.33 -17.87 -11.47
C MET A 171 -20.37 -17.36 -12.47
N VAL A 172 -21.35 -16.60 -11.99
CA VAL A 172 -22.41 -16.02 -12.84
C VAL A 172 -21.80 -15.14 -13.93
N THR A 173 -22.09 -15.47 -15.19
CA THR A 173 -21.70 -14.67 -16.35
C THR A 173 -22.52 -13.38 -16.41
N TYR A 174 -21.87 -12.26 -16.72
CA TYR A 174 -22.54 -10.96 -16.86
C TYR A 174 -21.99 -10.17 -18.07
N PRO A 175 -22.81 -9.28 -18.67
CA PRO A 175 -22.38 -8.41 -19.77
C PRO A 175 -21.44 -7.30 -19.26
N THR A 176 -20.46 -6.90 -20.09
CA THR A 176 -19.48 -5.86 -19.72
C THR A 176 -18.76 -5.27 -20.94
N ARG A 177 -18.40 -3.99 -20.83
CA ARG A 177 -17.89 -3.19 -21.96
C ARG A 177 -16.49 -3.54 -22.47
N SER A 178 -15.67 -4.27 -21.69
CA SER A 178 -14.31 -4.66 -22.11
C SER A 178 -13.68 -5.72 -21.20
N LYS A 179 -12.61 -6.37 -21.68
CA LYS A 179 -11.74 -7.24 -20.86
C LYS A 179 -11.24 -6.52 -19.60
N LEU A 180 -10.82 -5.26 -19.72
CA LEU A 180 -10.37 -4.46 -18.58
C LEU A 180 -11.50 -4.19 -17.56
N HIS A 181 -12.73 -3.98 -18.01
CA HIS A 181 -13.85 -3.82 -17.07
C HIS A 181 -14.16 -5.16 -16.36
N CYS A 182 -14.19 -6.28 -17.09
CA CYS A 182 -14.32 -7.62 -16.49
C CYS A 182 -13.23 -7.86 -15.42
N ALA A 183 -11.98 -7.54 -15.76
CA ALA A 183 -10.83 -7.63 -14.88
C ALA A 183 -11.02 -6.82 -13.58
N ARG A 184 -11.46 -5.56 -13.69
CA ARG A 184 -11.74 -4.68 -12.53
C ARG A 184 -12.88 -5.17 -11.64
N ASN A 185 -13.91 -5.78 -12.23
CA ASN A 185 -15.01 -6.35 -11.44
C ASN A 185 -14.61 -7.67 -10.78
N CYS A 186 -13.81 -8.48 -11.46
CA CYS A 186 -13.21 -9.68 -10.86
C CYS A 186 -12.27 -9.31 -9.70
N SER A 187 -11.41 -8.31 -9.85
CA SER A 187 -10.46 -7.91 -8.78
C SER A 187 -11.15 -7.43 -7.50
N LYS A 188 -12.35 -6.87 -7.59
CA LYS A 188 -13.18 -6.46 -6.44
C LYS A 188 -13.84 -7.62 -5.69
N ASN A 189 -13.84 -8.82 -6.26
CA ASN A 189 -14.47 -10.00 -5.67
C ASN A 189 -13.39 -10.92 -5.11
N LYS A 190 -13.31 -11.05 -3.78
CA LYS A 190 -12.31 -11.87 -3.07
C LYS A 190 -12.31 -13.35 -3.47
N PHE A 191 -13.38 -13.86 -4.08
CA PHE A 191 -13.47 -15.24 -4.57
C PHE A 191 -13.05 -15.40 -6.04
N CYS A 192 -12.86 -14.31 -6.78
CA CYS A 192 -12.49 -14.36 -8.18
C CYS A 192 -10.99 -14.63 -8.34
N ILE A 193 -10.64 -15.73 -9.01
CA ILE A 193 -9.26 -16.12 -9.29
C ILE A 193 -8.83 -15.85 -10.74
N GLY A 194 -9.74 -15.33 -11.56
CA GLY A 194 -9.56 -15.10 -12.99
C GLY A 194 -10.90 -15.04 -13.73
N PHE A 195 -10.86 -14.75 -15.02
CA PHE A 195 -12.07 -14.63 -15.83
C PHE A 195 -11.87 -15.09 -17.27
N GLN A 196 -12.95 -15.51 -17.90
CA GLN A 196 -13.06 -15.60 -19.36
C GLN A 196 -13.82 -14.38 -19.89
N TYR A 197 -13.44 -13.96 -21.10
CA TYR A 197 -14.11 -12.88 -21.80
C TYR A 197 -14.41 -13.28 -23.23
N ASN A 198 -15.67 -13.12 -23.65
CA ASN A 198 -16.10 -13.35 -25.02
C ASN A 198 -16.18 -12.01 -25.77
N ASP A 199 -15.24 -11.78 -26.69
CA ASP A 199 -15.16 -10.54 -27.47
C ASP A 199 -16.40 -10.30 -28.37
N ARG A 200 -17.10 -11.36 -28.79
CA ARG A 200 -18.28 -11.25 -29.67
C ARG A 200 -19.54 -10.87 -28.89
N THR A 201 -19.74 -11.47 -27.72
CA THR A 201 -20.95 -11.25 -26.90
C THR A 201 -20.74 -10.24 -25.78
N GLN A 202 -19.51 -9.73 -25.60
CA GLN A 202 -19.15 -8.85 -24.50
C GLN A 202 -19.49 -9.45 -23.12
N ALA A 203 -19.36 -10.77 -22.99
CA ALA A 203 -19.70 -11.51 -21.78
C ALA A 203 -18.45 -11.83 -20.96
N CYS A 204 -18.54 -11.61 -19.64
CA CYS A 204 -17.51 -11.92 -18.65
C CYS A 204 -17.96 -13.07 -17.77
N THR A 205 -17.16 -14.12 -17.69
CA THR A 205 -17.40 -15.27 -16.82
C THR A 205 -16.25 -15.34 -15.81
N PRO A 206 -16.45 -14.86 -14.57
CA PRO A 206 -15.46 -14.99 -13.51
C PRO A 206 -15.33 -16.45 -13.06
N TYR A 207 -14.19 -16.81 -12.48
CA TYR A 207 -13.94 -18.14 -11.93
C TYR A 207 -13.54 -18.05 -10.47
N ARG A 208 -13.88 -19.08 -9.68
CA ARG A 208 -13.43 -19.26 -8.29
C ARG A 208 -12.78 -20.63 -8.09
N PHE A 209 -11.97 -20.77 -7.05
CA PHE A 209 -11.39 -22.07 -6.69
C PHE A 209 -12.35 -22.86 -5.79
N THR A 210 -12.73 -24.08 -6.18
CA THR A 210 -13.49 -25.00 -5.31
C THR A 210 -13.40 -26.44 -5.80
N THR A 211 -13.50 -27.39 -4.88
CA THR A 211 -13.35 -28.85 -5.11
C THR A 211 -14.59 -29.50 -5.75
N SER A 212 -15.70 -28.78 -5.87
CA SER A 212 -16.95 -29.28 -6.46
C SER A 212 -17.61 -28.26 -7.39
N CYS A 213 -17.35 -28.37 -8.70
CA CYS A 213 -18.13 -27.65 -9.71
C CYS A 213 -19.41 -28.45 -10.04
N ALA A 214 -20.53 -27.76 -10.26
CA ALA A 214 -21.74 -28.38 -10.82
C ALA A 214 -21.54 -28.90 -12.26
N THR A 215 -20.48 -28.46 -12.95
CA THR A 215 -20.13 -28.86 -14.32
C THR A 215 -18.65 -29.25 -14.40
N PRO A 216 -18.30 -30.45 -14.91
CA PRO A 216 -16.91 -30.80 -15.20
C PRO A 216 -16.44 -30.04 -16.43
N GLN A 217 -15.44 -29.18 -16.28
CA GLN A 217 -14.76 -28.54 -17.41
C GLN A 217 -13.59 -29.45 -17.82
N ILE A 218 -13.64 -30.03 -19.02
CA ILE A 218 -12.59 -30.93 -19.54
C ILE A 218 -11.83 -30.21 -20.67
N SER A 219 -10.49 -30.31 -20.65
CA SER A 219 -9.53 -29.73 -21.62
C SER A 219 -9.19 -28.22 -21.41
N PRO A 220 -8.11 -27.70 -22.03
CA PRO A 220 -7.45 -26.49 -21.55
C PRO A 220 -8.34 -25.24 -21.64
N LEU A 221 -8.43 -24.52 -20.52
CA LEU A 221 -9.18 -23.28 -20.38
C LEU A 221 -8.25 -22.10 -20.68
N SER A 222 -8.54 -21.33 -21.74
CA SER A 222 -7.98 -19.98 -21.87
C SER A 222 -8.69 -19.08 -20.86
N MET A 223 -7.93 -18.51 -19.94
CA MET A 223 -8.45 -17.63 -18.88
C MET A 223 -7.49 -16.47 -18.68
N TYR A 224 -8.04 -15.29 -18.42
CA TYR A 224 -7.27 -14.15 -17.96
C TYR A 224 -7.14 -14.24 -16.45
N ILE A 225 -5.91 -14.40 -15.97
CA ILE A 225 -5.63 -14.25 -14.54
C ILE A 225 -5.26 -12.81 -14.27
N MET A 226 -5.79 -12.31 -13.17
CA MET A 226 -5.41 -11.03 -12.64
C MET A 226 -3.94 -11.09 -12.28
N GLU A 227 -3.14 -10.31 -13.00
CA GLU A 227 -1.88 -9.86 -12.46
C GLU A 227 -2.29 -8.71 -11.55
N TYR A 228 -2.66 -9.07 -10.32
CA TYR A 228 -2.73 -8.07 -9.28
C TYR A 228 -1.39 -7.34 -9.33
N ALA A 229 -1.40 -6.04 -9.61
CA ALA A 229 -0.36 -5.20 -9.07
C ALA A 229 -0.43 -5.48 -7.57
N ARG A 230 0.50 -6.31 -7.06
CA ARG A 230 0.69 -6.51 -5.63
C ARG A 230 1.44 -5.28 -5.14
N CYS A 231 0.82 -4.14 -5.41
CA CYS A 231 1.52 -2.92 -5.68
C CYS A 231 2.46 -3.01 -6.92
#